data_AF-A0A2V5S6Q1-F1
#
_entry.id   AF-A0A2V5S6Q1-F1
#
_cell.length_a   1.000
_cell.length_b   1.000
_cell.length_c   1.000
_cell.angle_alpha   90.00
_cell.angle_beta   90.00
_cell.angle_gamma   90.00
#
_symmetry.space_group_name_H-M   'P 1'
#
loop_
_entity.id
_entity.type
_entity.pdbx_description
1 polymer ?
#
loop_
_entity_poly.entity_id
_entity_poly.type
_entity_poly.pdbx_seq_one_letter_code
_entity_poly.pdbx_strand_id
1 'polypeptide(L)'
;MAQPIICFGQQPCGFFPKRFLYAKIITARRLQAQIGGEIVFFFHDSDHDPRETLTVLIERQSGRERALNFEFANKIQKQFSPLYAKRIAQKW
;
A
#
# COMPACT_ATOMS: atom_id res chain seq x y z
N MET A 1 -33.52 -4.29 6.93
CA MET A 1 -32.30 -5.08 6.64
C MET A 1 -31.11 -4.16 6.75
N ALA A 2 -30.01 -4.59 7.35
CA ALA A 2 -28.79 -3.78 7.39
C ALA A 2 -28.22 -3.63 5.97
N GLN A 3 -27.65 -2.47 5.65
CA GLN A 3 -26.99 -2.27 4.36
C GLN A 3 -25.76 -3.19 4.25
N PRO A 4 -25.46 -3.75 3.07
CA PRO A 4 -24.26 -4.58 2.88
C PRO A 4 -22.97 -3.82 3.18
N ILE A 5 -21.98 -4.52 3.73
CA ILE A 5 -20.61 -3.99 3.92
C ILE A 5 -19.67 -4.78 3.00
N ILE A 6 -18.96 -4.07 2.13
CA ILE A 6 -17.98 -4.61 1.19
C ILE A 6 -16.59 -4.35 1.76
N CYS A 7 -15.99 -5.40 2.32
CA CYS A 7 -14.69 -5.34 2.98
C CYS A 7 -13.56 -5.79 2.05
N PHE A 8 -12.46 -5.03 2.00
CA PHE A 8 -11.19 -5.52 1.47
C PHE A 8 -10.02 -4.85 2.18
N GLY A 9 -8.85 -5.49 2.17
CA GLY A 9 -7.67 -5.00 2.86
C GLY A 9 -6.41 -5.06 2.02
N GLN A 10 -5.42 -4.25 2.42
CA GLN A 10 -4.10 -4.24 1.80
C GLN A 10 -3.04 -3.67 2.75
N GLN A 11 -1.89 -4.35 2.83
CA GLN A 11 -0.67 -3.80 3.42
C GLN A 11 -0.13 -2.64 2.56
N PRO A 12 0.61 -1.69 3.15
CA PRO A 12 1.33 -0.67 2.38
C PRO A 12 2.19 -1.33 1.29
N CYS A 13 2.03 -0.93 0.03
CA CYS A 13 2.63 -1.63 -1.11
C CYS A 13 3.47 -0.73 -2.05
N GLY A 14 4.07 0.30 -1.49
CA GLY A 14 5.02 1.19 -2.17
C GLY A 14 4.48 2.59 -2.39
N PHE A 15 5.19 3.39 -3.18
CA PHE A 15 4.82 4.77 -3.50
C PHE A 15 3.60 4.84 -4.39
N PHE A 16 3.49 3.90 -5.34
CA PHE A 16 2.38 3.82 -6.27
C PHE A 16 1.54 2.58 -5.99
N PRO A 17 0.20 2.65 -6.15
CA PRO A 17 -0.66 1.49 -5.99
C PRO A 17 -0.22 0.36 -6.92
N LYS A 18 0.08 -0.81 -6.35
CA LYS A 18 0.29 -2.01 -7.17
C LYS A 18 -1.01 -2.37 -7.90
N ARG A 19 -0.88 -3.01 -9.07
CA ARG A 19 -2.02 -3.40 -9.92
C ARG A 19 -3.12 -4.17 -9.18
N PHE A 20 -2.74 -5.01 -8.23
CA PHE A 20 -3.71 -5.77 -7.43
C PHE A 20 -4.52 -4.87 -6.46
N LEU A 21 -3.93 -3.81 -5.91
CA LEU A 21 -4.64 -2.89 -5.02
C LEU A 21 -5.70 -2.12 -5.81
N TYR A 22 -5.31 -1.65 -6.99
CA TYR A 22 -6.24 -1.05 -7.94
C TYR A 22 -7.37 -2.03 -8.32
N ALA A 23 -7.04 -3.28 -8.64
CA ALA A 23 -8.03 -4.30 -8.96
C ALA A 23 -9.03 -4.53 -7.80
N LYS A 24 -8.57 -4.60 -6.55
CA LYS A 24 -9.44 -4.71 -5.37
C LYS A 24 -10.42 -3.53 -5.27
N ILE A 25 -9.93 -2.31 -5.44
CA ILE A 25 -10.77 -1.09 -5.42
C ILE A 25 -11.83 -1.14 -6.53
N ILE A 26 -11.43 -1.45 -7.77
CA ILE A 26 -12.34 -1.53 -8.91
C ILE A 26 -13.39 -2.63 -8.69
N THR A 27 -13.00 -3.81 -8.18
CA THR A 27 -13.93 -4.90 -7.88
C THR A 27 -14.92 -4.50 -6.79
N ALA A 28 -14.46 -3.87 -5.70
CA ALA A 28 -15.33 -3.40 -4.63
C ALA A 28 -16.36 -2.36 -5.13
N ARG A 29 -15.92 -1.43 -6.00
CA ARG A 29 -16.81 -0.43 -6.62
C ARG A 29 -17.83 -1.05 -7.57
N ARG A 30 -17.41 -2.02 -8.37
CA ARG A 30 -18.34 -2.78 -9.25
C ARG A 30 -19.37 -3.54 -8.44
N LEU A 31 -18.96 -4.19 -7.36
CA LEU A 31 -19.87 -4.89 -6.46
C LEU A 31 -20.84 -3.91 -5.79
N GLN A 32 -20.35 -2.78 -5.28
CA GLN A 32 -21.18 -1.73 -4.69
C GLN A 32 -22.25 -1.22 -5.67
N ALA A 33 -21.92 -1.07 -6.95
CA ALA A 33 -22.89 -0.66 -7.97
C ALA A 33 -23.99 -1.71 -8.21
N GLN A 34 -23.73 -2.99 -7.91
CA GLN A 34 -24.70 -4.09 -8.07
C GLN A 34 -25.59 -4.29 -6.85
N ILE A 35 -25.02 -4.22 -5.65
CA ILE A 35 -25.73 -4.60 -4.40
C ILE A 35 -25.96 -3.44 -3.42
N GLY A 36 -25.47 -2.24 -3.74
CA GLY A 36 -25.46 -1.09 -2.82
C GLY A 36 -24.50 -1.28 -1.65
N GLY A 37 -24.71 -0.51 -0.58
CA GLY A 37 -23.95 -0.62 0.67
C GLY A 37 -22.67 0.20 0.74
N GLU A 38 -21.89 -0.04 1.80
CA GLU A 38 -20.69 0.73 2.13
C GLU A 38 -19.42 -0.09 1.86
N ILE A 39 -18.39 0.59 1.36
CA ILE A 39 -17.06 -0.01 1.17
C ILE A 39 -16.19 0.34 2.36
N VAL A 40 -15.60 -0.69 2.99
CA VAL A 40 -14.64 -0.53 4.09
C VAL A 40 -13.29 -1.06 3.61
N PHE A 41 -12.30 -0.17 3.57
CA PHE A 41 -10.92 -0.50 3.24
C PHE A 41 -10.08 -0.64 4.51
N PHE A 42 -9.53 -1.83 4.72
CA PHE A 42 -8.62 -2.13 5.82
C PHE A 42 -7.16 -1.89 5.40
N PHE A 43 -6.60 -0.77 5.83
CA PHE A 43 -5.18 -0.47 5.64
C PHE A 43 -4.35 -1.15 6.74
N HIS A 44 -3.68 -2.25 6.40
CA HIS A 44 -2.94 -3.08 7.37
C HIS A 44 -1.51 -2.57 7.57
N ASP A 45 -1.37 -1.46 8.28
CA ASP A 45 -0.10 -0.76 8.47
C ASP A 45 0.80 -1.37 9.56
N SER A 46 0.21 -2.20 10.43
CA SER A 46 0.90 -2.96 11.47
C SER A 46 1.77 -4.08 10.92
N ASP A 47 1.35 -4.72 9.83
CA ASP A 47 2.06 -5.81 9.15
C ASP A 47 2.91 -5.28 8.00
N HIS A 48 3.53 -4.10 8.17
CA HIS A 48 4.37 -3.51 7.14
C HIS A 48 5.62 -4.37 6.88
N ASP A 49 5.75 -4.88 5.65
CA ASP A 49 7.00 -5.46 5.16
C ASP A 49 7.73 -4.45 4.24
N PRO A 50 8.96 -4.01 4.57
CA PRO A 50 9.72 -3.10 3.72
C PRO A 50 10.04 -3.67 2.33
N ARG A 51 10.01 -5.00 2.14
CA ARG A 51 10.14 -5.63 0.81
C ARG A 51 8.91 -5.39 -0.05
N GLU A 52 7.73 -5.32 0.58
CA GLU A 52 6.48 -5.07 -0.12
C GLU A 52 6.27 -3.60 -0.49
N THR A 53 6.87 -2.67 0.26
CA THR A 53 6.87 -1.23 -0.06
C THR A 53 7.89 -0.81 -1.10
N LEU A 54 8.65 -1.74 -1.66
CA LEU A 54 9.58 -1.43 -2.74
C LEU A 54 8.82 -1.13 -4.04
N THR A 55 9.13 0.00 -4.65
CA THR A 55 8.56 0.46 -5.93
C THR A 55 9.62 0.40 -7.01
N VAL A 56 9.46 -0.50 -7.99
CA VAL A 56 10.36 -0.58 -9.14
C VAL A 56 9.88 0.35 -10.24
N LEU A 57 10.75 1.26 -10.68
CA LEU A 57 10.51 2.17 -11.80
C LEU A 57 11.56 1.96 -12.89
N ILE A 58 11.22 2.28 -14.13
CA ILE A 58 12.17 2.31 -15.25
C ILE A 58 12.60 3.76 -15.47
N GLU A 59 13.90 4.02 -15.33
CA GLU A 59 14.50 5.31 -15.62
C GLU A 59 14.44 5.59 -17.13
N ARG A 60 13.72 6.63 -17.54
CA ARG A 60 13.45 6.91 -18.97
C ARG A 60 14.71 7.11 -19.81
N GLN A 61 15.73 7.77 -19.25
CA GLN A 61 16.95 8.11 -20.00
C GLN A 61 17.87 6.90 -20.21
N SER A 62 17.96 6.02 -19.20
CA SER A 62 18.91 4.90 -19.21
C SER A 62 18.26 3.55 -19.50
N GLY A 63 16.93 3.46 -19.43
CA GLY A 63 16.17 2.22 -19.48
C GLY A 63 16.38 1.30 -18.27
N ARG A 64 17.11 1.74 -17.24
CA ARG A 64 17.46 0.90 -16.09
C ARG A 64 16.33 0.87 -15.07
N GLU A 65 16.15 -0.28 -14.45
CA GLU A 65 15.29 -0.40 -13.28
C GLU A 65 15.91 0.26 -12.06
N ARG A 66 15.07 0.98 -11.31
CA ARG A 66 15.39 1.63 -10.05
C ARG A 66 14.39 1.15 -9.01
N ALA A 67 14.89 0.53 -7.97
CA ALA A 67 14.10 0.19 -6.80
C ALA A 67 14.07 1.38 -5.83
N LEU A 68 12.90 1.97 -5.65
CA LEU A 68 12.68 3.06 -4.71
C LEU A 68 12.02 2.53 -3.44
N ASN A 69 12.51 3.00 -2.29
CA ASN A 69 11.88 2.82 -0.99
C ASN A 69 12.31 3.95 -0.07
N PHE A 70 11.61 4.13 1.04
CA PHE A 70 12.03 5.08 2.08
C PHE A 70 13.29 4.59 2.78
N GLU A 71 14.19 5.53 3.08
CA GLU A 71 15.20 5.32 4.11
C GLU A 71 14.58 5.66 5.46
N PHE A 72 14.57 4.67 6.36
CA PHE A 72 14.03 4.83 7.70
C PHE A 72 15.10 5.34 8.66
N ALA A 73 14.69 6.08 9.68
CA ALA A 73 15.60 6.69 10.66
C ALA A 73 16.54 5.70 11.35
N ASN A 74 16.16 4.42 11.47
CA ASN A 74 17.06 3.33 11.88
C ASN A 74 16.53 1.94 11.49
N LYS A 75 17.37 0.91 11.65
CA LYS A 75 17.05 -0.49 11.32
C LYS A 75 15.90 -1.07 12.17
N ILE A 76 15.80 -0.68 13.43
CA ILE A 76 14.73 -1.15 14.33
C ILE A 76 13.38 -0.68 13.79
N GLN A 77 13.26 0.61 13.46
CA GLN A 77 12.04 1.15 12.85
C GLN A 77 11.72 0.45 11.52
N LYS A 78 12.73 0.24 10.67
CA LYS A 78 12.54 -0.46 9.39
C LYS A 78 11.97 -1.86 9.56
N GLN A 79 12.46 -2.65 10.52
CA GLN A 79 12.15 -4.08 10.62
C GLN A 79 10.99 -4.41 11.57
N PHE A 80 10.81 -3.63 12.64
CA PHE A 80 9.97 -4.07 13.77
C PHE A 80 8.91 -3.05 14.19
N SER A 81 8.95 -1.81 13.70
CA SER A 81 7.91 -0.83 14.02
C SER A 81 6.73 -0.93 13.06
N PRO A 82 5.49 -0.67 13.51
CA PRO A 82 4.35 -0.45 12.62
C PRO A 82 4.58 0.82 11.78
N LEU A 83 3.92 0.94 10.62
CA LEU A 83 4.19 2.04 9.69
C LEU A 83 3.98 3.42 10.32
N TYR A 84 2.91 3.63 11.11
CA TYR A 84 2.64 4.94 11.75
C TYR A 84 3.75 5.42 12.70
N ALA A 85 4.60 4.52 13.20
CA ALA A 85 5.70 4.83 14.11
C ALA A 85 7.06 4.99 13.38
N LYS A 86 7.12 4.68 12.08
CA LYS A 86 8.34 4.82 11.28
C LYS A 86 8.55 6.27 10.89
N ARG A 87 9.79 6.74 11.03
CA ARG A 87 10.24 8.05 10.57
C ARG A 87 11.14 7.90 9.36
N ILE A 88 10.96 8.79 8.40
CA ILE A 88 11.84 8.93 7.24
C ILE A 88 13.14 9.62 7.69
N ALA A 89 14.28 9.16 7.18
CA ALA A 89 15.57 9.79 7.44
C ALA A 89 15.58 11.22 6.87
N GLN A 90 16.18 12.17 7.59
CA GLN A 90 16.13 13.60 7.24
C GLN A 90 16.74 13.95 5.86
N LYS A 91 17.61 13.09 5.34
CA LYS A 91 18.31 13.27 4.06
C LYS A 91 17.74 12.42 2.92
N TRP A 92 16.59 11.78 3.14
CA TRP A 92 15.88 11.01 2.12
C TRP A 92 15.17 11.95 1.14
#